data_AF-A0A2G9MY12-F1
#
_entry.id   AF-A0A2G9MY12-F1
#
_cell.length_a   1.000
_cell.length_b   1.000
_cell.length_c   1.000
_cell.angle_alpha   90.00
_cell.angle_beta   90.00
_cell.angle_gamma   90.00
#
_symmetry.space_group_name_H-M   'P 1'
#
loop_
_entity.id
_entity.type
_entity.pdbx_description
1 polymer ?
#
loop_
_entity_poly.entity_id
_entity_poly.type
_entity_poly.pdbx_seq_one_letter_code
_entity_poly.pdbx_strand_id
1 'polypeptide(L)' 'MSFAKEWLKSIGEESSTVTAEECRFCHTQSVPEDMEIEIMTDGYSISKMEGCPT' A
#
# COMPACT_ATOMS: atom_id res chain seq x y z
N MET A 1 -2.60 0.34 -8.59
CA MET A 1 -3.97 0.70 -8.13
C MET A 1 -4.73 -0.51 -7.57
N SER A 2 -4.74 -1.67 -8.25
CA SER A 2 -5.51 -2.84 -7.80
C SER A 2 -5.14 -3.33 -6.40
N PHE A 3 -3.85 -3.44 -6.09
CA PHE A 3 -3.36 -3.87 -4.77
C PHE A 3 -3.79 -2.93 -3.63
N ALA A 4 -3.81 -1.61 -3.87
CA ALA A 4 -4.30 -0.65 -2.87
C ALA A 4 -5.79 -0.86 -2.56
N LYS A 5 -6.63 -1.15 -3.57
CA LYS A 5 -8.06 -1.44 -3.37
C LYS A 5 -8.28 -2.77 -2.65
N GLU A 6 -7.50 -3.79 -3.00
CA GLU A 6 -7.55 -5.10 -2.35
C GLU A 6 -7.20 -5.00 -0.86
N TRP A 7 -6.15 -4.25 -0.53
CA TRP A 7 -5.75 -4.02 0.85
C TRP A 7 -6.74 -3.15 1.63
N LEU A 8 -7.28 -2.09 1.01
CA LEU A 8 -8.35 -1.29 1.65
C LEU A 8 -9.55 -2.17 2.02
N LYS A 9 -9.93 -3.10 1.14
CA LYS A 9 -10.97 -4.08 1.43
C LYS A 9 -10.59 -5.02 2.58
N SER A 10 -9.34 -5.46 2.67
CA SER A 10 -8.90 -6.38 3.75
C SER A 10 -8.94 -5.72 5.14
N ILE A 11 -8.82 -4.39 5.21
CA ILE A 11 -8.92 -3.63 6.46
C ILE A 11 -10.30 -3.00 6.72
N GLY A 12 -11.29 -3.26 5.85
CA GLY A 12 -12.66 -2.73 5.98
C GLY A 12 -12.88 -1.30 5.46
N GLU A 13 -11.88 -0.71 4.80
CA GLU A 13 -11.91 0.65 4.24
C GLU A 13 -12.27 0.65 2.74
N GLU A 14 -13.16 -0.24 2.31
CA GLU A 14 -13.52 -0.43 0.89
C GLU A 14 -14.19 0.80 0.25
N SER A 15 -14.77 1.70 1.07
CA SER A 15 -15.36 2.96 0.62
C SER A 15 -14.33 4.03 0.27
N SER A 16 -13.07 3.84 0.63
CA SER A 16 -12.01 4.79 0.31
C SER A 16 -11.78 4.87 -1.20
N THR A 17 -11.79 6.10 -1.72
CA THR A 17 -11.64 6.34 -3.16
C THR A 17 -10.16 6.35 -3.53
N VAL A 18 -9.78 5.43 -4.41
CA VAL A 18 -8.43 5.35 -4.99
C VAL A 18 -8.51 5.66 -6.49
N THR A 19 -8.16 6.90 -6.87
CA THR A 19 -8.05 7.36 -8.26
C THR A 19 -6.59 7.58 -8.65
N ALA A 20 -6.32 7.74 -9.96
CA ALA A 20 -4.98 8.04 -10.47
C ALA A 20 -4.39 9.35 -9.91
N GLU A 21 -5.21 10.25 -9.37
CA GLU A 21 -4.75 11.49 -8.72
C GLU A 21 -4.06 11.23 -7.38
N GLU A 22 -4.52 10.20 -6.65
CA GLU A 22 -3.97 9.75 -5.36
C GLU A 22 -2.84 8.73 -5.52
N CYS A 23 -2.81 7.99 -6.63
CA CYS A 23 -1.74 7.03 -6.92
C CYS A 23 -0.56 7.73 -7.58
N ARG A 24 0.47 8.05 -6.80
CA ARG A 24 1.68 8.73 -7.28
C ARG A 24 2.92 7.89 -7.05
N PHE A 25 3.78 7.86 -8.07
CA PHE A 25 5.13 7.35 -7.90
C PHE A 25 6.00 8.43 -7.25
N CYS A 26 6.58 8.13 -6.09
CA CYS A 26 7.47 9.05 -5.38
C CYS A 26 8.91 8.87 -5.84
N HIS A 27 9.47 7.68 -5.66
CA HIS A 27 10.84 7.32 -6.00
C HIS A 27 11.03 5.80 -5.98
N THR A 28 12.23 5.34 -6.36
CA THR A 28 12.66 3.96 -6.19
C THR A 28 13.83 3.91 -5.21
N GLN A 29 13.83 2.93 -4.31
CA GLN A 29 14.88 2.71 -3.31
C GLN A 29 14.91 1.24 -2.91
N SER A 30 16.01 0.81 -2.30
CA SER A 30 16.06 -0.48 -1.60
C SER A 30 15.12 -0.47 -0.40
N VAL A 31 14.54 -1.63 -0.10
CA VAL A 31 13.64 -1.82 1.05
C VAL A 31 14.31 -2.71 2.11
N PRO A 32 13.87 -2.65 3.38
CA PRO A 32 14.28 -3.61 4.40
C PRO A 32 13.88 -5.07 4.08
N GLU A 33 14.55 -6.04 4.70
CA GLU A 33 14.40 -7.49 4.40
C GLU A 33 12.98 -8.00 4.66
N ASP A 34 12.32 -7.54 5.72
CA ASP A 34 10.93 -7.90 6.05
C ASP A 34 9.95 -7.49 4.94
N MET A 35 10.10 -6.26 4.44
CA MET A 35 9.31 -5.76 3.32
C MET A 35 9.61 -6.52 2.01
N GLU A 36 10.87 -6.90 1.79
CA GLU A 36 11.24 -7.71 0.63
C GLU A 36 10.56 -9.08 0.66
N ILE A 37 10.53 -9.74 1.83
CA ILE A 37 9.85 -11.03 2.02
C ILE A 37 8.34 -10.90 1.75
N GLU A 38 7.69 -9.85 2.25
CA GLU A 38 6.27 -9.58 1.99
C GLU A 38 6.02 -9.39 0.49
N ILE A 39 6.81 -8.55 -0.18
CA ILE A 39 6.68 -8.30 -1.62
C ILE A 39 6.88 -9.60 -2.42
N MET A 40 7.83 -10.45 -2.04
CA MET A 40 8.06 -11.74 -2.71
C MET A 40 6.92 -12.74 -2.49
N THR A 41 6.22 -12.66 -1.36
CA THR A 41 5.17 -13.62 -0.97
C THR A 41 3.79 -13.18 -1.50
N ASP A 42 3.45 -11.91 -1.32
CA ASP A 42 2.11 -11.36 -1.58
C ASP A 42 2.06 -10.50 -2.86
N GLY A 43 3.22 -10.19 -3.44
CA GLY A 43 3.35 -9.35 -4.63
C GLY A 43 3.35 -7.84 -4.36
N TYR A 44 3.15 -7.43 -3.11
CA TYR A 44 3.20 -6.04 -2.65
C TYR A 44 3.37 -5.94 -1.12
N SER A 45 3.80 -4.78 -0.64
CA SER A 45 3.72 -4.42 0.78
C SER A 45 3.15 -3.00 0.90
N ILE A 46 2.25 -2.78 1.87
CA ILE A 46 1.61 -1.47 2.10
C ILE A 46 2.00 -0.96 3.48
N SER A 47 2.82 0.08 3.47
CA SER A 47 3.19 0.83 4.67
C SER A 47 2.23 1.99 4.89
N LYS A 48 1.62 2.06 6.08
CA LYS A 48 0.85 3.23 6.51
C LYS A 48 1.83 4.37 6.80
N MET A 49 1.79 5.44 6.01
CA MET A 49 2.55 6.65 6.32
C MET A 49 1.88 7.36 7.51
N GLU A 50 2.65 7.75 8.52
CA GLU A 50 2.15 8.39 9.74
C GLU A 50 1.34 9.67 9.42
N GLY A 51 0.16 9.79 10.04
CA GLY A 51 -0.77 10.90 9.83
C GLY A 51 -2.26 10.53 9.82
N CYS A 52 -2.61 9.23 9.83
CA CYS A 52 -3.99 8.80 10.04
C CYS A 52 -4.32 8.82 11.54
N PRO A 53 -5.41 9.50 11.99
CA PRO A 53 -5.82 9.44 13.39
C PRO A 53 -6.15 7.98 13.77
N THR A 54 -5.69 7.59 14.95
CA THR A 54 -6.03 6.31 15.61
C THR A 54 -7.50 6.24 15.97
#